data_AF-A0A4R0GS41-F1
#
_entry.id   AF-A0A4R0GS41-F1
#
_cell.length_a   1.000
_cell.length_b   1.000
_cell.length_c   1.000
_cell.angle_alpha   90.00
_cell.angle_beta   90.00
_cell.angle_gamma   90.00
#
_symmetry.space_group_name_H-M   'P 1'
#
loop_
_entity.id
_entity.type
_entity.pdbx_description
1 polymer ?
#
loop_
_entity_poly.entity_id
_entity_poly.type
_entity_poly.pdbx_seq_one_letter_code
_entity_poly.pdbx_strand_id
1 'polypeptide(L)'
;MFENLNVWEVGALLLLALLIFGDRLPAVIADGLRMVRNLRTMARNATTDLSKELGTDIQLEDLHPKAFIRKHLISEEDEQAIRKPLQGMYDDLRADVSSVQKDIKDVAATADPRTGRSSSTGSSPAAAAPAPRATGYDEVT
;
A
#
# COMPACT_ATOMS: atom_id res chain seq x y z
N MET A 1 11.21 -6.88 0.25
CA MET A 1 11.09 -6.76 1.73
C MET A 1 9.82 -6.06 2.17
N PHE A 2 9.40 -4.98 1.49
CA PHE A 2 8.10 -4.33 1.73
C PHE A 2 6.88 -5.15 1.23
N GLU A 3 7.09 -6.19 0.41
CA GLU A 3 6.01 -7.05 -0.11
C GLU A 3 5.37 -7.96 0.96
N ASN A 4 6.00 -8.10 2.13
CA ASN A 4 5.42 -8.85 3.26
C ASN A 4 4.60 -7.95 4.21
N LEU A 5 4.36 -6.68 3.85
CA LEU A 5 3.62 -5.76 4.71
C LEU A 5 2.12 -5.99 4.61
N ASN A 6 1.54 -6.48 5.70
CA ASN A 6 0.09 -6.61 5.82
C ASN A 6 -0.55 -5.25 6.15
N VAL A 7 -1.83 -5.09 5.83
CA VAL A 7 -2.62 -3.87 6.14
C VAL A 7 -2.53 -3.49 7.62
N TRP A 8 -2.48 -4.48 8.52
CA TRP A 8 -2.32 -4.26 9.96
C TRP A 8 -0.97 -3.63 10.33
N GLU A 9 0.11 -4.07 9.67
CA GLU A 9 1.46 -3.55 9.92
C GLU A 9 1.61 -2.14 9.36
N VAL A 10 1.00 -1.86 8.20
CA VAL A 10 0.89 -0.49 7.68
C VAL A 10 0.15 0.42 8.66
N GLY A 11 -0.94 -0.09 9.26
CA GLY A 11 -1.66 0.62 10.34
C GLY A 11 -0.78 0.89 11.56
N ALA A 12 0.02 -0.09 11.99
CA ALA A 12 0.97 0.05 13.09
C ALA A 12 2.07 1.10 12.78
N LEU A 13 2.58 1.11 11.55
CA LEU A 13 3.56 2.12 11.09
C LEU A 13 2.95 3.51 11.04
N LEU A 14 1.69 3.64 10.61
CA LEU A 14 0.97 4.91 10.64
C LEU A 14 0.81 5.44 12.06
N LEU A 15 0.40 4.58 13.00
CA LEU A 15 0.32 4.94 14.41
C LEU A 15 1.69 5.35 14.97
N LEU A 16 2.74 4.62 14.63
CA LEU A 16 4.11 4.96 15.03
C LEU A 16 4.56 6.30 14.44
N ALA A 17 4.25 6.57 13.17
CA ALA A 17 4.54 7.83 12.53
C ALA A 17 3.79 8.99 13.21
N LEU A 18 2.51 8.81 13.55
CA LEU A 18 1.76 9.79 14.35
C LEU A 18 2.35 9.95 15.75
N LEU A 19 2.88 8.90 16.38
CA LEU A 19 3.51 9.00 17.70
C LEU A 19 4.82 9.80 17.66
N ILE A 20 5.65 9.56 16.63
CA ILE A 20 6.96 10.21 16.48
C ILE A 20 6.81 11.66 16.01
N PHE A 21 6.00 11.88 14.97
CA PHE A 21 5.89 13.18 14.31
C PHE A 21 4.71 14.00 14.82
N GLY A 22 3.67 13.37 15.34
CA GLY A 22 2.44 14.03 15.80
C GLY A 22 1.84 14.91 14.71
N ASP A 23 1.54 16.15 15.09
CA ASP A 23 0.95 17.17 14.22
C ASP A 23 1.92 17.71 13.15
N ARG A 24 3.20 17.31 13.19
CA ARG A 24 4.20 17.71 12.18
C ARG A 24 4.26 16.79 10.97
N LEU A 25 3.60 15.63 11.03
CA LEU A 25 3.55 14.66 9.94
C LEU A 25 3.14 15.30 8.58
N PRO A 26 2.05 16.10 8.48
CA PRO A 26 1.70 16.75 7.21
C PRO A 26 2.76 17.74 6.71
N ALA A 27 3.46 18.44 7.62
CA ALA A 27 4.56 19.34 7.24
C ALA A 27 5.76 18.55 6.69
N VAL A 28 6.14 17.45 7.35
CA VAL A 28 7.25 16.57 6.89
C VAL A 28 6.94 15.96 5.53
N ILE A 29 5.71 15.50 5.31
CA ILE A 29 5.26 15.02 3.99
C ILE A 29 5.40 16.13 2.96
N ALA A 30 4.88 17.33 3.25
CA ALA A 30 4.93 18.45 2.32
C ALA A 30 6.38 18.84 1.94
N ASP A 31 7.28 18.85 2.91
CA ASP A 31 8.70 19.14 2.68
C ASP A 31 9.38 18.04 1.87
N GLY A 32 9.10 16.77 2.16
CA GLY A 32 9.56 15.64 1.36
C GLY A 32 9.07 15.71 -0.09
N LEU A 33 7.79 16.02 -0.31
CA LEU A 33 7.24 16.18 -1.66
C LEU A 33 7.87 17.35 -2.41
N ARG A 34 8.12 18.48 -1.73
CA ARG A 34 8.82 19.63 -2.32
C ARG A 34 10.23 19.26 -2.74
N MET A 35 10.97 18.52 -1.89
CA MET A 35 12.31 18.05 -2.20
C MET A 35 12.31 17.12 -3.42
N VAL A 36 11.40 16.15 -3.48
CA VAL A 36 11.24 15.25 -4.64
C VAL A 36 10.92 16.04 -5.91
N ARG A 37 10.04 17.05 -5.82
CA ARG A 37 9.67 17.88 -6.97
C ARG A 37 10.83 18.74 -7.48
N ASN A 38 11.62 19.29 -6.56
CA ASN A 38 12.82 20.04 -6.90
C ASN A 38 13.87 19.13 -7.53
N LEU A 39 14.09 17.94 -6.99
CA LEU A 39 15.02 16.95 -7.54
C LEU A 39 14.61 16.51 -8.94
N ARG A 40 13.31 16.27 -9.19
CA ARG A 40 12.77 16.00 -10.52
C ARG A 40 13.04 17.14 -11.50
N THR A 41 12.90 18.38 -11.04
CA THR A 41 13.13 19.57 -11.88
C THR A 41 14.62 19.76 -12.17
N MET A 42 15.49 19.54 -11.18
CA MET A 42 16.95 19.57 -11.36
C MET A 42 17.42 18.49 -12.32
N ALA A 43 16.91 17.26 -12.20
CA ALA A 43 17.21 16.18 -13.14
C ALA A 43 16.78 16.53 -14.57
N ARG A 44 15.60 17.13 -14.75
CA ARG A 44 15.11 17.60 -16.06
C ARG A 44 16.01 18.66 -16.69
N ASN A 45 16.40 19.66 -15.89
CA ASN A 45 17.23 20.77 -16.37
C ASN A 45 18.65 20.28 -16.71
N ALA A 46 19.29 19.52 -15.82
CA ALA A 46 20.63 18.98 -16.03
C ALA A 46 20.72 18.13 -17.29
N THR A 47 19.72 17.29 -17.58
CA THR A 47 19.71 16.53 -18.84
C THR A 47 19.42 17.38 -20.07
N THR A 48 18.62 18.44 -19.94
CA THR A 48 18.39 19.39 -21.05
C THR A 48 19.69 20.12 -21.41
N ASP A 49 20.48 20.49 -20.41
CA ASP A 49 21.74 21.19 -20.59
C ASP A 49 22.82 20.24 -21.17
N LEU A 50 22.90 19.00 -20.66
CA LEU A 50 23.77 17.96 -21.24
C LEU A 50 23.40 17.61 -22.69
N SER A 51 22.11 17.56 -23.03
CA SER A 51 21.63 17.27 -24.39
C SER A 51 21.96 18.38 -25.37
N LYS A 52 21.94 19.65 -24.91
CA LYS A 52 22.33 20.80 -25.72
C LYS A 52 23.82 20.86 -25.99
N GLU A 53 24.66 20.49 -25.02
CA GLU A 53 26.13 20.57 -25.16
C GLU A 53 26.74 19.36 -25.87
N LEU A 54 26.13 18.17 -25.79
CA LEU A 54 26.65 16.94 -26.41
C LEU A 54 26.10 16.66 -27.82
N GLY A 55 25.17 17.48 -28.35
CA GLY A 55 24.63 17.37 -29.72
C GLY A 55 23.96 16.05 -30.06
N THR A 56 23.74 15.20 -29.06
CA THR A 56 23.15 13.87 -29.19
C THR A 56 21.90 13.85 -28.31
N ASP A 57 20.76 13.58 -28.94
CA ASP A 57 19.42 13.69 -28.37
C ASP A 57 19.18 12.62 -27.29
N ILE A 58 19.65 12.87 -26.05
CA ILE A 58 19.28 12.06 -24.88
C ILE A 58 17.93 12.60 -24.37
N GLN A 59 16.85 12.26 -25.05
CA GLN A 59 15.49 12.62 -24.67
C GLN A 59 15.12 11.98 -23.33
N LEU A 60 14.53 12.78 -22.46
CA LEU A 60 14.24 12.44 -21.09
C LEU A 60 13.10 11.42 -20.88
N GLU A 61 12.45 10.99 -21.97
CA GLU A 61 11.52 9.86 -21.96
C GLU A 61 12.25 8.50 -21.91
N ASP A 62 13.57 8.47 -22.09
CA ASP A 62 14.43 7.26 -22.12
C ASP A 62 15.42 7.18 -20.93
N LEU A 63 14.96 7.59 -19.74
CA LEU A 63 15.61 7.31 -18.45
C LEU A 63 14.72 6.49 -17.51
N HIS A 64 13.87 5.63 -18.08
CA HIS A 64 13.53 4.40 -17.39
C HIS A 64 14.77 3.48 -17.48
N PRO A 65 15.24 2.85 -16.39
CA PRO A 65 16.37 1.92 -16.46
C PRO A 65 16.14 0.82 -17.51
N LYS A 66 14.87 0.52 -17.82
CA LYS A 66 14.44 -0.41 -18.87
C LYS A 66 14.67 0.05 -20.30
N ALA A 67 14.64 1.35 -20.58
CA ALA A 67 14.67 1.86 -21.95
C ALA A 67 16.13 2.16 -22.38
N PHE A 68 16.98 2.59 -21.44
CA PHE A 68 18.44 2.67 -21.61
C PHE A 68 19.09 1.29 -21.85
N ILE A 69 18.63 0.25 -21.13
CA ILE A 69 19.03 -1.15 -21.36
C ILE A 69 18.47 -1.66 -22.70
N ARG A 70 17.24 -1.28 -23.07
CA ARG A 70 16.64 -1.68 -24.35
C ARG A 70 17.40 -1.16 -25.57
N LYS A 71 17.94 0.05 -25.49
CA LYS A 71 18.58 0.72 -26.63
C LYS A 71 20.10 0.49 -26.74
N HIS A 72 20.73 -0.06 -25.70
CA HIS A 72 22.17 -0.35 -25.70
C HIS A 72 22.56 -1.77 -25.24
N LEU A 73 21.64 -2.58 -24.72
CA LEU A 73 21.91 -3.96 -24.28
C LEU A 73 20.98 -5.02 -24.89
N ILE A 74 19.83 -4.66 -25.44
CA ILE A 74 18.81 -5.64 -25.87
C ILE A 74 18.57 -5.52 -27.38
N SER A 75 19.25 -6.38 -28.15
CA SER A 75 18.82 -6.77 -29.49
C SER A 75 17.40 -7.35 -29.43
N GLU A 76 16.65 -7.23 -30.53
CA GLU A 76 15.19 -7.44 -30.73
C GLU A 76 14.57 -8.77 -30.25
N GLU A 77 15.34 -9.67 -29.64
CA GLU A 77 15.01 -11.07 -29.35
C GLU A 77 14.39 -11.26 -27.95
N ASP A 78 14.78 -10.44 -26.96
CA ASP A 78 14.34 -10.60 -25.54
C ASP A 78 13.04 -9.86 -25.20
N GLU A 79 12.45 -9.14 -26.17
CA GLU A 79 11.31 -8.25 -25.95
C GLU A 79 10.03 -9.00 -25.56
N GLN A 80 9.87 -10.24 -26.01
CA GLN A 80 8.67 -11.05 -25.74
C GLN A 80 8.74 -11.80 -24.41
N ALA A 81 9.94 -12.16 -23.95
CA ALA A 81 10.16 -12.88 -22.71
C ALA A 81 9.97 -11.97 -21.48
N ILE A 82 10.28 -10.68 -21.60
CA ILE A 82 10.22 -9.72 -20.49
C ILE A 82 8.85 -9.00 -20.42
N ARG A 83 8.12 -8.85 -21.54
CA ARG A 83 6.79 -8.19 -21.54
C ARG A 83 5.72 -8.95 -20.76
N LYS A 84 5.67 -10.28 -20.90
CA LYS A 84 4.69 -11.14 -20.21
C LYS A 84 4.76 -11.07 -18.67
N PRO A 85 5.94 -11.23 -18.03
CA PRO A 85 6.03 -11.13 -16.57
C PRO A 85 5.72 -9.73 -16.09
N LEU A 86 6.12 -8.68 -16.82
CA LEU A 86 5.82 -7.31 -16.42
C LEU A 86 4.32 -6.97 -16.48
N GLN A 87 3.61 -7.43 -17.51
CA GLN A 87 2.16 -7.24 -17.59
C GLN A 87 1.43 -7.92 -16.42
N GLY A 88 1.85 -9.13 -16.03
CA GLY A 88 1.32 -9.81 -14.84
C GLY A 88 1.48 -8.97 -13.58
N MET A 89 2.69 -8.47 -13.31
CA MET A 89 2.95 -7.62 -12.15
C MET A 89 2.13 -6.32 -12.16
N TYR A 90 1.90 -5.73 -13.34
CA TYR A 90 1.06 -4.54 -13.47
C TYR A 90 -0.42 -4.81 -13.21
N ASP A 91 -0.92 -5.97 -13.65
CA ASP A 91 -2.30 -6.37 -13.40
C ASP A 91 -2.53 -6.69 -11.91
N ASP A 92 -1.57 -7.37 -11.28
CA ASP A 92 -1.60 -7.64 -9.83
C ASP A 92 -1.62 -6.33 -9.02
N LEU A 93 -0.74 -5.38 -9.37
CA LEU A 93 -0.73 -4.04 -8.76
C LEU A 93 -2.03 -3.27 -8.99
N ARG A 94 -2.62 -3.38 -10.18
CA ARG A 94 -3.90 -2.73 -10.51
C ARG A 94 -5.04 -3.33 -9.69
N ALA A 95 -5.03 -4.66 -9.53
CA ALA A 95 -6.02 -5.39 -8.75
C ALA A 95 -5.96 -4.99 -7.29
N ASP A 96 -4.78 -4.96 -6.69
CA ASP A 96 -4.55 -4.57 -5.30
C ASP A 96 -4.94 -3.11 -5.01
N VAL A 97 -4.64 -2.18 -5.92
CA VAL A 97 -5.09 -0.79 -5.76
C VAL A 97 -6.62 -0.69 -5.80
N SER A 98 -7.26 -1.51 -6.65
CA SER A 98 -8.72 -1.53 -6.76
C SER A 98 -9.41 -2.18 -5.57
N SER A 99 -8.79 -3.12 -4.87
CA SER A 99 -9.34 -3.73 -3.64
C SER A 99 -9.22 -2.75 -2.49
N VAL A 100 -8.04 -2.15 -2.30
CA VAL A 100 -7.81 -1.10 -1.30
C VAL A 100 -8.79 0.07 -1.47
N GLN A 101 -9.07 0.48 -2.72
CA GLN A 101 -10.05 1.52 -2.99
C GLN A 101 -11.48 1.15 -2.55
N LYS A 102 -11.87 -0.14 -2.64
CA LYS A 102 -13.19 -0.61 -2.17
C LYS A 102 -13.25 -0.63 -0.66
N ASP A 103 -12.21 -1.14 0.00
CA ASP A 103 -12.15 -1.21 1.47
C ASP A 103 -12.24 0.18 2.11
N ILE A 104 -11.53 1.17 1.54
CA ILE A 104 -11.60 2.56 2.01
C ILE A 104 -13.02 3.13 1.85
N LYS A 105 -13.71 2.78 0.76
CA LYS A 105 -15.07 3.24 0.48
C LYS A 105 -16.09 2.60 1.43
N ASP A 106 -15.91 1.34 1.80
CA ASP A 106 -16.75 0.65 2.79
C ASP A 106 -16.50 1.18 4.21
N VAL A 107 -15.25 1.45 4.58
CA VAL A 107 -14.92 2.10 5.85
C VAL A 107 -15.51 3.51 5.90
N ALA A 108 -15.43 4.28 4.81
CA ALA A 108 -16.03 5.61 4.74
C ALA A 108 -17.57 5.56 4.86
N ALA A 109 -18.22 4.53 4.28
CA ALA A 109 -19.67 4.35 4.39
C ALA A 109 -20.11 3.92 5.79
N THR A 110 -19.30 3.10 6.49
CA THR A 110 -19.59 2.65 7.87
C THR A 110 -19.22 3.70 8.92
N ALA A 111 -18.25 4.56 8.63
CA ALA A 111 -17.85 5.67 9.49
C ALA A 111 -18.71 6.93 9.30
N ASP A 112 -19.69 6.94 8.39
CA ASP A 112 -20.66 8.05 8.27
C ASP A 112 -21.62 8.03 9.49
N PRO A 113 -21.48 8.97 10.44
CA PRO A 113 -22.24 8.93 11.69
C PRO A 113 -23.73 9.27 11.50
N ARG A 114 -24.17 9.55 10.26
CA ARG A 114 -25.56 9.90 9.94
C ARG A 114 -26.47 8.71 9.60
N THR A 115 -25.93 7.50 9.39
CA THR A 115 -26.69 6.34 8.87
C THR A 115 -26.97 5.21 9.89
N GLY A 116 -26.54 5.32 11.15
CA GLY A 116 -26.54 4.18 12.10
C GLY A 116 -27.32 4.32 13.40
N ARG A 117 -28.34 5.18 13.50
CA ARG A 117 -29.31 5.19 14.62
C ARG A 117 -30.52 4.30 14.28
N SER A 118 -30.32 2.98 14.17
CA SER A 118 -31.45 2.04 14.06
C SER A 118 -31.04 0.58 14.21
N SER A 119 -30.91 0.13 15.46
CA SER A 119 -31.31 -1.23 15.91
C SER A 119 -31.01 -1.42 17.40
N SER A 120 -31.82 -0.76 18.23
CA SER A 120 -31.97 -1.10 19.65
C SER A 120 -32.99 -2.23 19.80
N THR A 121 -32.54 -3.47 19.95
CA THR A 121 -33.29 -4.59 20.57
C THR A 121 -32.23 -5.66 20.91
N GLY A 122 -31.74 -5.81 22.13
CA GLY A 122 -32.48 -6.23 23.31
C GLY A 122 -32.45 -7.76 23.39
N SER A 123 -31.50 -8.34 24.13
CA SER A 123 -31.63 -9.59 24.91
C SER A 123 -30.26 -10.03 25.44
N SER A 124 -30.06 -9.77 26.73
CA SER A 124 -29.05 -10.39 27.59
C SER A 124 -29.61 -11.71 28.11
N PRO A 125 -28.82 -12.80 28.23
CA PRO A 125 -29.10 -13.83 29.21
C PRO A 125 -28.02 -13.80 30.28
N ALA A 126 -28.45 -13.31 31.44
CA ALA A 126 -27.75 -13.46 32.71
C ALA A 126 -27.81 -14.91 33.20
N ALA A 127 -26.66 -15.38 33.66
CA ALA A 127 -26.43 -16.28 34.80
C ALA A 127 -27.61 -17.17 35.27
N ALA A 128 -27.45 -18.48 35.13
CA ALA A 128 -28.16 -19.48 35.93
C ALA A 128 -27.25 -20.69 36.23
N ALA A 129 -26.64 -20.67 37.40
CA ALA A 129 -26.33 -21.84 38.24
C ALA A 129 -27.04 -21.57 39.59
N PRO A 130 -27.46 -22.54 40.42
CA PRO A 130 -26.88 -23.89 40.61
C PRO A 130 -27.93 -25.03 40.85
N ALA A 131 -27.47 -26.30 40.93
CA ALA A 131 -27.84 -27.29 41.98
C ALA A 131 -27.35 -28.72 41.63
N PRO A 132 -27.08 -29.57 42.64
CA PRO A 132 -26.14 -30.69 42.56
C PRO A 132 -26.85 -32.04 42.34
N ARG A 133 -26.14 -33.04 41.77
CA ARG A 133 -26.61 -34.43 41.83
C ARG A 133 -25.46 -35.44 41.97
N ALA A 134 -25.38 -35.97 43.19
CA ALA A 134 -24.98 -37.29 43.67
C ALA A 134 -24.13 -38.23 42.78
N THR A 135 -22.96 -38.57 43.34
CA THR A 135 -22.44 -39.94 43.57
C THR A 135 -22.77 -41.02 42.54
N GLY A 136 -21.75 -41.39 41.75
CA GLY A 136 -21.66 -42.68 41.05
C GLY A 136 -20.27 -43.26 41.27
N TYR A 137 -20.22 -44.48 41.80
CA TYR A 137 -19.02 -45.29 42.00
C TYR A 137 -18.75 -46.08 40.71
N ASP A 138 -17.50 -46.15 40.26
CA ASP A 138 -16.97 -47.08 39.25
C ASP A 138 -15.43 -46.95 39.32
N GLU A 139 -14.70 -47.71 40.14
CA GLU A 139 -14.14 -49.05 39.86
C GLU A 139 -13.61 -49.25 38.43
N VAL A 140 -12.31 -49.06 38.19
CA VAL A 140 -11.51 -49.99 37.36
C VAL A 140 -10.02 -49.91 37.74
N THR A 141 -9.48 -51.07 38.13
CA THR A 141 -8.12 -51.63 38.03
C THR A 141 -6.84 -50.79 38.21
#